data_AF-A0A938IXI4-F1
#
_entry.id   AF-A0A938IXI4-F1
#
_cell.length_a   1.000
_cell.length_b   1.000
_cell.length_c   1.000
_cell.angle_alpha   90.00
_cell.angle_beta   90.00
_cell.angle_gamma   90.00
#
_symmetry.space_group_name_H-M   'P 1'
#
loop_
_entity.id
_entity.type
_entity.pdbx_description
1 polymer ?
#
loop_
_entity_poly.entity_id
_entity_poly.type
_entity_poly.pdbx_seq_one_letter_code
_entity_poly.pdbx_strand_id
1 'polypeptide(L)' 'MSSVQYRVVFGKKDEVVEGPDDATLVITVGAVDASGNPTSLYMQGKLKAAGSSGDLFALLRSGEVSRVLARLASRP' A
#
# COMPACT_ATOMS: atom_id res chain seq x y z
N MET A 1 -11.63 13.78 4.12
CA MET A 1 -10.73 12.90 3.36
C MET A 1 -10.00 12.06 4.37
N SER A 2 -10.06 10.73 4.28
CA SER A 2 -9.23 9.87 5.13
C SER A 2 -7.77 10.02 4.72
N SER A 3 -6.89 10.19 5.70
CA SER A 3 -5.44 10.22 5.48
C SER A 3 -4.94 8.80 5.27
N VAL A 4 -4.12 8.61 4.22
CA VAL A 4 -3.61 7.30 3.81
C VAL A 4 -2.09 7.31 3.85
N GLN A 5 -1.49 6.26 4.39
CA GLN A 5 -0.06 6.00 4.34
C GLN A 5 0.20 4.70 3.55
N TYR A 6 1.11 4.76 2.60
CA TYR A 6 1.56 3.64 1.79
C TYR A 6 2.96 3.22 2.21
N ARG A 7 3.19 1.92 2.36
CA ARG A 7 4.45 1.34 2.82
C ARG A 7 4.87 0.21 1.90
N VAL A 8 6.08 0.30 1.35
CA VAL A 8 6.71 -0.79 0.58
C VAL A 8 7.93 -1.27 1.36
N VAL A 9 7.92 -2.54 1.77
CA VAL A 9 8.96 -3.16 2.60
C VAL A 9 9.91 -3.97 1.73
N PHE A 10 11.19 -3.59 1.69
CA PHE A 10 12.24 -4.29 0.94
C PHE A 10 12.95 -5.33 1.80
N GLY A 11 12.99 -5.11 3.12
CA GLY A 11 13.61 -6.01 4.07
C GLY A 11 13.49 -5.53 5.50
N LYS A 12 14.23 -6.16 6.40
CA LYS A 12 14.23 -5.78 7.82
C LYS A 12 14.79 -4.36 7.97
N LYS A 13 13.95 -3.43 8.45
CA LYS A 13 14.25 -1.99 8.60
C LYS A 13 14.47 -1.23 7.30
N ASP A 14 14.14 -1.82 6.14
CA ASP A 14 14.18 -1.13 4.86
C ASP A 14 12.77 -1.04 4.28
N GLU A 15 12.21 0.16 4.31
CA GLU A 15 10.93 0.48 3.72
C GLU A 15 10.91 1.89 3.10
N VAL A 16 10.02 2.09 2.12
CA VAL A 16 9.57 3.43 1.71
C VAL A 16 8.22 3.67 2.34
N VAL A 17 8.03 4.89 2.83
CA VAL A 17 6.77 5.36 3.37
C VAL A 17 6.35 6.62 2.62
N GLU A 18 5.09 6.70 2.24
CA GLU A 18 4.47 7.92 1.71
C GLU A 18 3.14 8.17 2.40
N GLY A 19 2.92 9.41 2.85
CA GLY A 19 1.74 9.80 3.61
C GLY A 19 2.06 10.08 5.08
N PRO A 20 1.11 10.67 5.83
CA PRO A 20 1.36 11.14 7.19
C PRO A 20 1.43 9.98 8.20
N ASP A 21 2.15 10.19 9.30
CA ASP A 21 2.34 9.18 10.36
C ASP A 21 1.05 8.87 11.15
N ASP A 22 0.12 9.81 11.19
CA ASP A 22 -1.20 9.68 11.81
C ASP A 22 -2.29 9.26 10.81
N ALA A 23 -1.88 8.61 9.69
CA ALA A 23 -2.81 8.13 8.70
C ALA A 23 -3.86 7.18 9.29
N THR A 24 -5.13 7.45 8.98
CA THR A 24 -6.27 6.60 9.36
C THR A 24 -6.34 5.27 8.61
N LEU A 25 -5.64 5.18 7.48
CA LEU A 25 -5.48 3.97 6.69
C LEU A 25 -4.01 3.76 6.33
N VAL A 26 -3.43 2.65 6.77
CA VAL A 26 -2.05 2.26 6.43
C VAL A 26 -2.07 1.03 5.53
N ILE A 27 -1.52 1.15 4.32
CA ILE A 27 -1.42 0.10 3.31
C ILE A 27 0.04 -0.34 3.22
N THR A 28 0.30 -1.63 3.46
CA THR A 28 1.66 -2.20 3.47
C THR A 28 1.77 -3.38 2.53
N VAL A 29 2.84 -3.44 1.74
CA VAL A 29 3.16 -4.58 0.87
C VAL A 29 4.67 -4.84 0.86
N GLY A 30 5.07 -6.08 0.59
CA GLY A 30 6.47 -6.39 0.28
C GLY A 30 6.86 -5.90 -1.12
N ALA A 31 8.10 -5.44 -1.28
CA ALA A 31 8.61 -4.93 -2.55
C ALA A 31 8.49 -5.95 -3.70
N VAL A 32 8.68 -7.25 -3.40
CA VAL A 32 8.53 -8.35 -4.37
C VAL A 32 7.13 -8.48 -4.95
N ASP A 33 6.11 -8.01 -4.23
CA ASP A 33 4.71 -8.06 -4.65
C ASP A 33 4.19 -6.69 -5.13
N ALA A 34 4.96 -5.61 -4.98
CA ALA A 34 4.47 -4.23 -5.17
C ALA A 34 4.08 -3.87 -6.61
N SER A 35 4.50 -4.67 -7.60
CA SER A 35 4.07 -4.56 -9.01
C SER A 35 2.85 -5.41 -9.36
N GLY A 36 2.36 -6.25 -8.43
CA GLY A 36 1.19 -7.10 -8.63
C GLY A 36 -0.14 -6.33 -8.52
N ASN A 37 -1.25 -7.03 -8.79
CA ASN A 37 -2.59 -6.45 -8.61
C ASN A 37 -2.90 -6.29 -7.11
N PRO A 38 -3.09 -5.07 -6.57
CA PRO A 38 -3.27 -4.86 -5.14
C PRO A 38 -4.52 -5.53 -4.56
N THR A 39 -5.61 -5.65 -5.34
CA THR A 39 -6.82 -6.34 -4.91
C THR A 39 -6.54 -7.82 -4.68
N SER A 40 -5.87 -8.48 -5.64
CA SER A 40 -5.49 -9.89 -5.51
C SER A 40 -4.53 -10.11 -4.34
N LEU A 41 -3.55 -9.21 -4.15
CA LEU A 41 -2.59 -9.29 -3.06
C LEU A 41 -3.25 -9.11 -1.70
N TYR A 42 -4.25 -8.24 -1.59
CA TYR A 42 -5.04 -8.08 -0.37
C TYR A 42 -5.82 -9.36 -0.05
N MET A 43 -6.47 -9.95 -1.05
CA MET A 43 -7.21 -11.22 -0.91
C MET A 43 -6.30 -12.40 -0.54
N GLN A 44 -5.05 -12.39 -1.01
CA GLN A 44 -4.03 -13.39 -0.64
C GLN A 44 -3.35 -13.09 0.70
N GLY A 45 -3.67 -11.97 1.34
CA GLY A 45 -3.06 -11.54 2.59
C GLY A 45 -1.61 -11.06 2.46
N LYS A 46 -1.11 -10.81 1.25
CA LYS A 46 0.23 -10.27 0.98
C LYS A 46 0.29 -8.74 1.10
N LEU A 47 -0.79 -8.07 0.70
CA LEU A 47 -1.01 -6.66 1.02
C LEU A 47 -1.80 -6.59 2.33
N LYS A 48 -1.33 -5.79 3.27
CA LYS A 48 -1.97 -5.54 4.55
C LYS A 48 -2.57 -4.13 4.56
N ALA A 49 -3.73 -4.01 5.16
CA ALA A 49 -4.36 -2.72 5.40
C ALA A 49 -4.77 -2.65 6.88
N ALA A 50 -4.43 -1.55 7.54
CA ALA A 50 -4.88 -1.22 8.87
C ALA A 50 -5.71 0.07 8.79
N GLY A 51 -7.01 -0.01 9.07
CA GLY A 51 -7.94 1.10 8.92
C GLY A 51 -9.28 0.68 8.29
N SER A 52 -9.98 1.65 7.70
CA SER A 52 -11.28 1.44 7.03
C SER A 52 -11.15 0.58 5.76
N SER A 53 -11.79 -0.58 5.76
CA SER A 53 -11.91 -1.43 4.55
C SER A 53 -12.66 -0.73 3.42
N GLY A 54 -13.64 0.13 3.74
CA GLY A 54 -14.39 0.88 2.73
C GLY A 54 -13.49 1.84 1.94
N ASP A 55 -12.60 2.52 2.64
CA ASP A 55 -11.64 3.46 2.04
C ASP A 55 -10.59 2.70 1.22
N LEU A 56 -10.10 1.57 1.73
CA LEU A 56 -9.23 0.67 0.96
C LEU A 56 -9.89 0.26 -0.35
N PHE A 57 -11.14 -0.22 -0.33
CA PHE A 57 -11.82 -0.66 -1.56
C PHE A 57 -12.07 0.49 -2.54
N ALA A 58 -12.31 1.71 -2.04
CA ALA A 58 -12.42 2.89 -2.89
C ALA A 58 -11.09 3.17 -3.64
N LEU A 59 -9.94 3.08 -2.95
CA LEU A 59 -8.61 3.28 -3.52
C LEU A 59 -8.18 2.13 -4.45
N LEU A 60 -8.55 0.89 -4.12
CA LEU A 60 -8.31 -0.27 -4.98
C LEU A 60 -9.07 -0.11 -6.30
N ARG A 61 -10.33 0.32 -6.24
CA ARG A 61 -11.15 0.60 -7.43
C ARG A 61 -10.64 1.78 -8.25
N SER A 62 -10.08 2.82 -7.61
CA SER A 62 -9.51 3.97 -8.33
C SER A 62 -8.16 3.66 -9.00
N GLY A 63 -7.53 2.53 -8.65
CA GLY A 63 -6.19 2.16 -9.13
C GLY A 63 -5.07 3.02 -8.53
N GLU A 64 -5.36 3.85 -7.54
CA GLU A 64 -4.38 4.70 -6.86
C GLU A 64 -3.35 3.87 -6.11
N VAL A 65 -3.79 2.82 -5.41
CA VAL A 65 -2.90 1.89 -4.71
C VAL A 65 -1.85 1.31 -5.65
N SER A 66 -2.25 0.84 -6.84
CA SER A 66 -1.32 0.26 -7.82
C SER A 66 -0.25 1.27 -8.25
N ARG A 67 -0.66 2.52 -8.54
CA ARG A 67 0.26 3.57 -9.00
C ARG A 67 1.26 3.97 -7.92
N VAL A 68 0.80 4.17 -6.70
CA VAL A 68 1.66 4.58 -5.59
C VAL A 68 2.63 3.47 -5.22
N LEU A 69 2.15 2.24 -5.04
CA LEU A 69 3.02 1.11 -4.68
C LEU A 69 4.07 0.82 -5.75
N ALA A 70 3.71 0.84 -7.03
CA ALA A 70 4.67 0.64 -8.12
C ALA A 70 5.76 1.72 -8.14
N ARG A 71 5.38 3.00 -7.92
CA ARG A 71 6.33 4.12 -7.84
C ARG A 71 7.25 4.03 -6.63
N LEU A 72 6.73 3.63 -5.46
CA LEU A 72 7.55 3.44 -4.26
C LEU A 72 8.48 2.23 -4.41
N ALA A 73 8.07 1.20 -5.14
CA ALA A 73 8.91 0.04 -5.43
C ALA A 73 10.02 0.34 -6.44
N SER A 74 9.80 1.28 -7.36
CA SER A 74 10.76 1.68 -8.40
C SER A 74 11.80 2.70 -7.93
N ARG A 75 12.23 2.65 -6.66
CA ARG A 75 13.38 3.45 -6.20
C ARG A 75 14.56 3.27 -7.18
N PRO A 76 15.33 4.32 -7.51
CA PRO A 76 16.62 4.13 -8.16
C PRO A 76 17.57 3.31 -7.28
#